data_AF-A0A401YD16-F1
#
_entry.id   AF-A0A401YD16-F1
#
_cell.length_a   1.000
_cell.length_b   1.000
_cell.length_c   1.000
_cell.angle_alpha   90.00
_cell.angle_beta   90.00
_cell.angle_gamma   90.00
#
_symmetry.space_group_name_H-M   'P 1'
#
loop_
_entity.id
_entity.type
_entity.pdbx_description
1 polymer ?
#
loop_
_entity_poly.entity_id
_entity_poly.type
_entity_poly.pdbx_seq_one_letter_code
_entity_poly.pdbx_strand_id
1 'polypeptide(L)' 'MWESPGVVPQEGVTCKVVDHPHVGTLTLDCDVLHAAGSDLRVIVHTAEPDTPDAERLALLGVLGTRSLTG' A
#
# COMPACT_ATOMS: atom_id res chain seq x y z
N MET A 1 11.74 23.71 -11.27
CA MET A 1 11.99 23.32 -9.87
C MET A 1 10.65 22.90 -9.31
N TRP A 2 10.49 21.66 -8.86
CA TRP A 2 9.18 21.11 -8.50
C TRP A 2 8.71 21.74 -7.19
N GLU A 3 7.78 22.70 -7.25
CA GLU A 3 7.06 23.19 -6.08
C GLU A 3 5.89 22.25 -5.83
N SER A 4 6.16 21.16 -5.11
CA SER A 4 5.10 20.29 -4.59
C SER A 4 4.62 20.90 -3.27
N PRO A 5 3.31 21.10 -3.06
CA PRO A 5 2.81 21.53 -1.75
C PRO A 5 3.36 20.59 -0.69
N GLY A 6 3.84 21.15 0.43
CA GLY A 6 4.57 20.41 1.46
C GLY A 6 3.81 19.17 1.88
N VAL A 7 4.25 18.01 1.40
CA VAL A 7 3.73 16.70 1.81
C VAL A 7 4.10 16.55 3.27
N VAL A 8 3.11 16.68 4.15
CA VAL A 8 3.28 16.35 5.56
C VAL A 8 3.38 14.83 5.69
N PRO A 9 4.42 14.28 6.32
CA PRO A 9 4.42 12.88 6.69
C PRO A 9 3.23 12.64 7.63
N GLN A 10 2.29 11.79 7.22
CA GLN A 10 1.20 11.40 8.08
C GLN A 10 1.71 10.24 8.96
N GLU A 11 1.88 10.49 10.26
CA GLU A 11 2.31 9.47 11.21
C GLU A 11 1.08 8.70 11.73
N GLY A 12 1.03 7.38 11.52
CA GLY A 12 -0.04 6.50 12.01
C GLY A 12 -0.61 5.52 10.98
N VAL A 13 -1.53 4.66 11.42
CA VAL A 13 -2.32 3.76 10.56
C VAL A 13 -3.24 4.62 9.68
N THR A 14 -3.10 4.51 8.37
CA THR A 14 -3.93 5.27 7.41
C THR A 14 -4.60 4.35 6.41
N CYS A 15 -5.90 4.53 6.19
CA CYS A 15 -6.64 3.78 5.18
C CYS A 15 -6.41 4.38 3.79
N LYS A 16 -6.01 3.55 2.84
CA LYS A 16 -5.76 3.90 1.44
C LYS A 16 -6.68 3.10 0.54
N VAL A 17 -7.39 3.80 -0.34
CA VAL A 17 -8.19 3.16 -1.39
C VAL A 17 -7.37 3.17 -2.69
N VAL A 18 -7.22 2.01 -3.32
CA VAL A 18 -6.49 1.83 -4.57
C VAL A 18 -7.42 1.26 -5.62
N ASP A 19 -7.52 1.91 -6.76
CA ASP A 19 -8.19 1.36 -7.95
C ASP A 19 -7.16 0.60 -8.79
N HIS A 20 -7.21 -0.74 -8.74
CA HIS A 20 -6.27 -1.59 -9.48
C HIS A 20 -6.93 -2.20 -10.73
N PRO A 21 -6.32 -2.07 -11.92
CA PRO A 21 -6.96 -2.44 -13.19
C PRO A 21 -7.33 -3.92 -13.31
N HIS A 22 -6.66 -4.80 -12.55
CA HIS A 22 -6.90 -6.25 -12.62
C HIS A 22 -7.64 -6.85 -11.42
N VAL A 23 -7.62 -6.19 -10.26
CA VAL A 23 -8.24 -6.73 -9.04
C VAL A 23 -9.36 -5.84 -8.48
N GLY A 24 -9.62 -4.71 -9.14
CA GLY A 24 -10.64 -3.74 -8.76
C GLY A 24 -10.19 -2.82 -7.62
N THR A 25 -11.17 -2.17 -7.01
CA THR A 25 -10.95 -1.30 -5.85
C THR A 25 -10.59 -2.11 -4.61
N LEU A 26 -9.55 -1.66 -3.92
CA LEU A 26 -8.99 -2.24 -2.70
C LEU A 26 -8.96 -1.19 -1.60
N THR A 27 -9.38 -1.54 -0.39
CA THR A 27 -9.10 -0.74 0.81
C THR A 27 -7.95 -1.40 1.58
N LEU A 28 -6.91 -0.63 1.88
CA LEU A 28 -5.72 -1.11 2.56
C LEU A 28 -5.39 -0.23 3.75
N ASP A 29 -5.07 -0.84 4.88
CA ASP A 29 -4.42 -0.16 5.98
C ASP A 29 -2.94 0.03 5.65
N CYS A 30 -2.43 1.20 5.97
CA CYS A 30 -1.06 1.59 5.72
C CYS A 30 -0.37 1.88 7.05
N ASP A 31 0.62 1.07 7.36
CA ASP A 31 1.48 1.25 8.52
C ASP A 31 2.84 1.76 8.09
N VAL A 32 3.32 2.83 8.70
CA VAL A 32 4.69 3.31 8.51
C VAL A 32 5.52 2.87 9.70
N LEU A 33 6.45 1.95 9.45
CA LEU A 33 7.37 1.42 10.45
C LEU A 33 8.74 2.10 10.31
N HIS A 34 9.27 2.59 11.43
CA HIS A 34 10.58 3.23 11.50
C HIS A 34 11.62 2.24 12.00
N ALA A 35 12.73 2.07 11.26
CA ALA A 35 13.84 1.23 11.69
C ALA A 35 14.78 2.03 12.60
N ALA A 36 14.77 1.73 13.89
CA ALA A 36 15.56 2.43 14.89
C ALA A 36 17.05 2.50 14.53
N GLY A 37 17.64 3.69 14.69
CA GLY A 37 19.06 3.92 14.37
C GLY A 37 19.37 4.12 12.88
N SER A 38 18.34 4.25 12.03
CA SER A 38 18.50 4.56 10.62
C SER A 38 17.42 5.53 10.15
N ASP A 39 17.64 6.15 8.99
CA ASP A 39 16.62 6.95 8.30
C ASP A 39 15.68 6.08 7.43
N LEU A 40 15.72 4.75 7.58
CA LEU A 40 14.88 3.83 6.83
C LEU A 40 13.44 3.83 7.37
N ARG A 41 12.48 3.92 6.45
CA ARG A 41 11.05 3.78 6.70
C ARG A 41 10.48 2.69 5.82
N VAL A 42 9.68 1.80 6.40
CA VAL A 42 8.96 0.75 5.67
C VAL A 42 7.49 1.08 5.69
N ILE A 43 6.85 1.06 4.53
CA ILE A 43 5.40 1.20 4.42
C ILE A 43 4.83 -0.20 4.20
N VAL A 44 3.99 -0.65 5.11
CA VAL A 44 3.30 -1.93 5.02
C VAL A 44 1.87 -1.66 4.60
N HIS A 45 1.38 -2.44 3.65
CA HIS A 45 -0.01 -2.40 3.21
C HIS A 45 -0.69 -3.71 3.60
N THR A 46 -1.74 -3.63 4.40
CA THR A 46 -2.52 -4.77 4.88
C THR A 46 -3.99 -4.62 4.54
N ALA A 47 -4.72 -5.73 4.54
CA ALA A 47 -6.17 -5.75 4.48
C ALA A 47 -6.67 -6.58 5.66
N GLU A 48 -7.84 -6.23 6.19
CA GLU A 48 -8.49 -6.98 7.26
C GLU A 48 -8.70 -8.45 6.82
N PRO A 49 -8.31 -9.45 7.63
CA PRO A 49 -8.52 -10.86 7.32
C PRO A 49 -9.99 -11.20 7.07
N ASP A 50 -10.24 -12.26 6.29
CA ASP A 50 -11.58 -12.74 5.93
C ASP A 50 -12.46 -11.69 5.22
N THR A 51 -11.85 -10.67 4.61
CA THR A 51 -12.54 -9.68 3.77
C THR A 51 -12.23 -9.85 2.28
N PRO A 52 -13.10 -9.34 1.37
CA PRO A 52 -12.80 -9.31 -0.06
C PRO A 52 -11.51 -8.57 -0.41
N ASP A 53 -11.11 -7.59 0.40
CA ASP A 53 -9.87 -6.85 0.20
C ASP A 53 -8.63 -7.72 0.48
N ALA A 54 -8.71 -8.62 1.47
CA ALA A 54 -7.65 -9.61 1.71
C ALA A 54 -7.49 -10.61 0.54
N GLU A 55 -8.60 -11.08 -0.02
CA GLU A 55 -8.56 -11.96 -1.20
C GLU A 55 -7.95 -11.27 -2.42
N ARG A 56 -8.35 -10.02 -2.68
CA ARG A 56 -7.80 -9.23 -3.79
C ARG A 56 -6.33 -8.85 -3.56
N LEU A 57 -5.92 -8.59 -2.32
CA LEU A 57 -4.51 -8.34 -1.97
C LEU A 57 -3.65 -9.60 -2.19
N ALA A 58 -4.16 -10.78 -1.84
CA ALA A 58 -3.49 -12.05 -2.13
C ALA A 58 -3.36 -12.29 -3.65
N LEU A 59 -4.42 -12.01 -4.42
CA LEU A 59 -4.38 -12.09 -5.87
C LEU A 59 -3.37 -11.10 -6.48
N LEU A 60 -3.31 -9.86 -5.96
CA LEU A 60 -2.32 -8.87 -6.37
C LEU A 60 -0.89 -9.37 -6.14
N GLY A 61 -0.62 -10.09 -5.05
CA GLY A 61 0.69 -10.71 -4.81
C GLY A 61 1.09 -11.74 -5.88
N VAL A 62 0.13 -12.49 -6.42
CA VAL A 62 0.36 -13.46 -7.52
C VAL A 62 0.54 -12.76 -8.86
N LEU A 63 -0.33 -11.79 -9.16
CA LEU A 63 -0.33 -11.07 -10.44
C LEU A 63 0.82 -10.07 -10.53
N GLY A 64 1.19 -9.40 -9.45
CA GLY A 64 2.24 -8.38 -9.44
C GLY A 64 3.66 -8.95 -9.43
N THR A 65 3.85 -10.19 -9.00
CA THR A 65 5.16 -10.88 -9.02
C THR A 65 5.46 -11.59 -10.35
N ARG A 66 4.43 -11.83 -11.16
CA ARG A 66 4.57 -12.16 -12.57
C ARG A 66 4.43 -10.85 -13.33
N SER A 67 5.52 -10.23 -13.80
CA SER A 67 5.42 -9.01 -14.62
C SER A 67 4.32 -9.15 -15.68
N LEU A 68 3.17 -8.53 -15.43
CA LEU A 68 2.15 -8.28 -16.43
C LEU A 68 2.61 -7.04 -17.17
N THR A 69 3.69 -7.20 -17.95
CA THR A 69 3.96 -6.29 -19.05
C THR A 69 2.92 -6.62 -20.12
N GLY A 70 1.78 -5.94 -20.03
CA GLY A 70 0.84 -5.73 -21.12
C GLY A 70 0.86 -4.26 -21.49
#